data_AF-A0A8J7MI66-F1
#
_entry.id   AF-A0A8J7MI66-F1
#
_cell.length_a   1.000
_cell.length_b   1.000
_cell.length_c   1.000
_cell.angle_alpha   90.00
_cell.angle_beta   90.00
_cell.angle_gamma   90.00
#
_symmetry.space_group_name_H-M   'P 1'
#
loop_
_entity.id
_entity.type
_entity.pdbx_description
1 polymer ?
#
loop_
_entity_poly.entity_id
_entity_poly.type
_entity_poly.pdbx_seq_one_letter_code
_entity_poly.pdbx_strand_id
1 'polypeptide(L)'
;MKTTTPTTLLSTNFIALLFALSLITIACNKTKNDPVTTPIITTPGFTITVGAFSENNGVYTALGNELIFDSSEECQTWTRTAQSDAHNSATHSHYNAAANISYNHTDTIFSWTEFGPELDQSAIDATCSAGVNGKNKTVNTTSYYQDKPNVYLKITRVD
;
A
#
# COMPACT_ATOMS: atom_id res chain seq x y z
N MET A 1 -2.68 40.05 -45.49
CA MET A 1 -1.22 40.03 -45.66
C MET A 1 -0.74 41.45 -45.92
N LYS A 2 0.01 42.06 -44.98
CA LYS A 2 1.32 42.72 -45.23
C LYS A 2 1.82 43.32 -43.93
N THR A 3 2.84 42.68 -43.38
CA THR A 3 3.76 43.17 -42.37
C THR A 3 4.58 44.34 -42.92
N THR A 4 4.85 45.36 -42.10
CA THR A 4 6.09 46.15 -42.18
C THR A 4 6.35 46.88 -40.86
N THR A 5 7.56 46.67 -40.35
CA THR A 5 8.18 47.16 -39.11
C THR A 5 9.00 48.46 -39.40
N PRO A 6 9.96 48.89 -38.55
CA PRO A 6 9.91 49.87 -37.45
C PRO A 6 10.60 51.22 -37.79
N THR A 7 10.62 52.19 -36.86
CA THR A 7 11.66 53.24 -36.83
C THR A 7 12.00 53.69 -35.39
N THR A 8 13.30 53.70 -35.11
CA THR A 8 14.06 54.06 -33.90
C THR A 8 14.32 55.56 -33.73
N LEU A 9 14.64 56.00 -32.49
CA LEU A 9 15.86 56.74 -32.03
C LEU A 9 15.57 57.45 -30.68
N LEU A 10 16.24 57.15 -29.55
CA LEU A 10 17.59 57.53 -29.06
C LEU A 10 17.77 59.00 -28.63
N SER A 11 18.00 59.23 -27.33
CA SER A 11 18.95 60.22 -26.78
C SER A 11 19.40 59.76 -25.37
N THR A 12 20.64 59.31 -25.13
CA THR A 12 21.89 60.07 -24.85
C THR A 12 21.84 60.84 -23.51
N ASN A 13 22.82 60.86 -22.59
CA ASN A 13 24.25 60.57 -22.66
C ASN A 13 24.95 60.77 -21.27
N PHE A 14 26.08 60.06 -21.04
CA PHE A 14 27.35 60.50 -20.40
C PHE A 14 27.36 60.97 -18.91
N ILE A 15 28.30 60.65 -17.98
CA ILE A 15 29.76 60.35 -17.95
C ILE A 15 30.06 59.55 -16.65
N ALA A 16 30.56 58.31 -16.72
CA ALA A 16 31.93 57.84 -16.43
C ALA A 16 32.54 58.14 -15.03
N LEU A 17 32.93 57.08 -14.31
CA LEU A 17 34.22 57.05 -13.61
C LEU A 17 34.75 55.61 -13.49
N LEU A 18 35.94 55.41 -14.03
CA LEU A 18 36.74 54.19 -13.97
C LEU A 18 37.45 54.09 -12.61
N PHE A 19 37.40 52.91 -11.99
CA PHE A 19 38.51 52.41 -11.17
C PHE A 19 38.79 50.97 -11.55
N ALA A 20 40.07 50.70 -11.81
CA ALA A 20 40.58 49.47 -12.34
C ALA A 20 41.37 48.70 -11.26
N LEU A 21 41.35 47.37 -11.44
CA LEU A 21 42.22 46.32 -10.87
C LEU A 21 42.09 45.94 -9.39
N SER A 22 41.62 44.71 -9.18
CA SER A 22 42.48 43.64 -8.66
C SER A 22 41.87 42.25 -8.92
N LEU A 23 42.62 41.39 -9.61
CA LEU A 23 42.37 39.96 -9.76
C LEU A 23 42.95 39.24 -8.53
N ILE A 24 42.12 38.54 -7.74
CA ILE A 24 42.52 37.30 -7.03
C ILE A 24 41.35 36.31 -7.10
N THR A 25 41.64 35.16 -7.71
CA THR A 25 40.80 33.97 -7.89
C THR A 25 40.55 33.22 -6.57
N ILE A 26 39.39 32.56 -6.43
CA ILE A 26 39.25 31.14 -5.98
C ILE A 26 37.80 30.68 -6.23
N ALA A 27 37.70 29.47 -6.79
CA ALA A 27 36.54 28.65 -7.13
C ALA A 27 35.46 28.58 -6.01
N CYS A 28 34.16 28.39 -6.30
CA CYS A 28 33.64 27.17 -6.92
C CYS A 28 32.22 27.38 -7.49
N ASN A 29 32.03 27.08 -8.77
CA ASN A 29 30.72 26.73 -9.31
C ASN A 29 30.29 25.38 -8.70
N LYS A 30 29.16 25.36 -8.00
CA LYS A 30 28.32 24.17 -7.90
C LYS A 30 26.92 24.55 -8.33
N THR A 31 26.62 24.31 -9.59
CA THR A 31 25.26 23.99 -10.02
C THR A 31 24.83 22.73 -9.28
N LYS A 32 24.21 22.90 -8.12
CA LYS A 32 23.41 21.83 -7.54
C LYS A 32 22.08 21.82 -8.29
N ASN A 33 21.97 20.90 -9.23
CA ASN A 33 20.66 20.42 -9.64
C ASN A 33 20.08 19.69 -8.42
N ASP A 34 19.48 20.43 -7.50
CA ASP A 34 18.70 19.81 -6.44
C ASP A 34 17.52 19.12 -7.12
N PRO A 35 17.32 17.80 -6.93
CA PRO A 35 16.16 17.12 -7.48
C PRO A 35 14.91 17.78 -6.88
N VAL A 36 14.01 18.23 -7.76
CA VAL A 36 12.66 18.65 -7.38
C VAL A 36 12.04 17.47 -6.64
N THR A 37 12.00 17.56 -5.31
CA THR A 37 11.39 16.55 -4.47
C THR A 37 9.90 16.87 -4.50
N THR A 38 9.19 16.27 -5.46
CA THR A 38 7.73 16.23 -5.41
C THR A 38 7.33 15.62 -4.07
N PRO A 39 6.44 16.26 -3.29
CA PRO A 39 5.93 15.62 -2.07
C PRO A 39 5.24 14.31 -2.49
N ILE A 40 5.78 13.19 -2.02
CA ILE A 40 5.09 11.91 -2.11
C ILE A 40 3.89 12.05 -1.18
N ILE A 41 2.70 12.25 -1.74
CA ILE A 41 1.46 12.11 -0.98
C ILE A 41 1.26 10.62 -0.79
N THR A 42 1.84 10.07 0.28
CA THR A 42 1.42 8.77 0.80
C THR A 42 0.05 8.98 1.42
N THR A 43 -1.00 8.55 0.74
CA THR A 43 -2.27 8.30 1.40
C THR A 43 -1.98 7.39 2.61
N PRO A 44 -2.37 7.76 3.84
CA PRO A 44 -2.15 6.89 4.99
C PRO A 44 -2.80 5.53 4.75
N GLY A 45 -2.10 4.46 5.15
CA GLY A 45 -2.67 3.11 5.15
C GLY A 45 -3.90 3.03 6.07
N PHE A 46 -4.83 2.14 5.75
CA PHE A 46 -5.99 1.84 6.58
C PHE A 46 -5.74 0.56 7.38
N THR A 47 -6.31 0.48 8.58
CA THR A 47 -6.40 -0.78 9.31
C THR A 47 -7.78 -1.41 9.08
N ILE A 48 -7.84 -2.51 8.35
CA ILE A 48 -9.09 -3.23 8.03
C ILE A 48 -9.24 -4.41 8.98
N THR A 49 -10.35 -4.47 9.73
CA THR A 49 -10.73 -5.64 10.53
C THR A 49 -11.79 -6.46 9.77
N VAL A 50 -11.50 -7.73 9.54
CA VAL A 50 -12.40 -8.72 8.92
C VAL A 50 -12.82 -9.74 9.96
N GLY A 51 -14.12 -9.80 10.26
CA GLY A 51 -14.69 -10.78 11.17
C GLY A 51 -15.10 -12.08 10.48
N ALA A 52 -15.03 -13.19 11.21
CA ALA A 52 -15.57 -14.48 10.79
C ALA A 52 -16.93 -14.76 11.42
N PHE A 53 -17.86 -15.31 10.63
CA PHE A 53 -19.24 -15.55 10.99
C PHE A 53 -19.69 -16.96 10.57
N SER A 54 -20.55 -17.59 11.37
CA SER A 54 -21.37 -18.72 10.93
C SER A 54 -22.71 -18.23 10.42
N GLU A 55 -23.33 -19.00 9.53
CA GLU A 55 -24.68 -18.75 9.03
C GLU A 55 -25.62 -19.89 9.43
N ASN A 56 -26.83 -19.54 9.83
CA ASN A 56 -27.92 -20.48 10.06
C ASN A 56 -29.25 -19.80 9.71
N ASN A 57 -29.94 -20.29 8.69
CA ASN A 57 -31.26 -19.80 8.24
C ASN A 57 -31.29 -18.28 7.97
N GLY A 58 -30.27 -17.76 7.30
CA GLY A 58 -30.08 -16.35 6.95
C GLY A 58 -29.51 -15.49 8.08
N VAL A 59 -29.31 -16.05 9.27
CA VAL A 59 -28.78 -15.32 10.44
C VAL A 59 -27.28 -15.56 10.56
N TYR A 60 -26.52 -14.47 10.57
CA TYR A 60 -25.07 -14.49 10.72
C TYR A 60 -24.68 -14.21 12.17
N THR A 61 -23.89 -15.11 12.76
CA THR A 61 -23.41 -14.99 14.16
C THR A 61 -21.89 -14.94 14.16
N ALA A 62 -21.32 -13.97 14.87
CA ALA A 62 -19.87 -13.82 14.97
C ALA A 62 -19.24 -15.04 15.66
N LEU A 63 -18.15 -15.54 15.10
CA LEU A 63 -17.37 -16.65 15.66
C LEU A 63 -16.30 -16.19 16.66
N GLY A 64 -16.14 -14.87 16.82
CA GLY A 64 -15.11 -14.28 17.70
C GLY A 64 -13.69 -14.30 17.13
N ASN A 65 -13.51 -14.73 15.87
CA ASN A 65 -12.23 -14.65 15.18
C ASN A 65 -12.20 -13.43 14.26
N GLU A 66 -11.10 -12.67 14.30
CA GLU A 66 -10.87 -11.51 13.46
C GLU A 66 -9.51 -11.63 12.76
N LEU A 67 -9.43 -11.12 11.53
CA LEU A 67 -8.19 -10.85 10.81
C LEU A 67 -8.04 -9.34 10.70
N ILE A 68 -6.85 -8.83 11.02
CA ILE A 68 -6.54 -7.40 10.98
C ILE A 68 -5.47 -7.21 9.92
N PHE A 69 -5.73 -6.31 8.97
CA PHE A 69 -4.85 -6.03 7.84
C PHE A 69 -4.46 -4.56 7.83
N ASP A 70 -3.18 -4.29 7.64
CA ASP A 70 -2.69 -2.97 7.24
C ASP A 70 -2.73 -2.87 5.71
N SER A 71 -3.44 -1.88 5.16
CA SER A 71 -3.55 -1.73 3.70
C SER A 71 -2.27 -1.31 3.01
N SER A 72 -1.21 -1.00 3.75
CA SER A 72 0.09 -0.54 3.24
C SER A 72 1.18 -1.62 3.26
N GLU A 73 0.89 -2.80 3.83
CA GLU A 73 1.85 -3.90 3.99
C GLU A 73 1.62 -5.01 2.96
N GLU A 74 2.63 -5.34 2.15
CA GLU A 74 2.49 -6.29 1.02
C GLU A 74 2.51 -7.77 1.41
N CYS A 75 3.02 -8.15 2.58
CA CYS A 75 3.02 -9.54 3.07
C CYS A 75 2.80 -9.58 4.58
N GLN A 76 1.60 -9.96 5.00
CA GLN A 76 1.22 -10.02 6.40
C GLN A 76 0.91 -11.46 6.80
N THR A 77 1.50 -11.93 7.89
CA THR A 77 1.33 -13.30 8.37
C THR A 77 0.53 -13.36 9.65
N TRP A 78 -0.19 -14.45 9.83
CA TRP A 78 -0.88 -14.77 11.09
C TRP A 78 -0.84 -16.28 11.35
N THR A 79 -1.09 -16.63 12.62
CA THR A 79 -1.17 -18.02 13.06
C THR A 79 -2.57 -18.32 13.57
N ARG A 80 -3.03 -19.54 13.32
CA ARG A 80 -4.25 -20.09 13.92
C ARG A 80 -3.99 -21.48 14.47
N THR A 81 -4.72 -21.85 15.51
CA THR A 81 -4.71 -23.23 16.00
C THR A 81 -5.54 -24.11 15.07
N ALA A 82 -4.94 -25.19 14.60
CA ALA A 82 -5.60 -26.28 13.89
C ALA A 82 -5.90 -27.43 14.86
N GLN A 83 -7.03 -28.10 14.64
CA GLN A 83 -7.29 -29.40 15.25
C GLN A 83 -6.42 -30.47 14.56
N SER A 84 -6.52 -31.72 15.02
CA SER A 84 -5.87 -32.83 14.32
C SER A 84 -6.28 -32.86 12.84
N ASP A 85 -5.30 -33.08 11.98
CA ASP A 85 -5.48 -33.24 10.54
C ASP A 85 -4.43 -34.20 9.95
N ALA A 86 -4.26 -34.17 8.62
CA ALA A 86 -3.34 -35.05 7.91
C ALA A 86 -1.86 -34.83 8.27
N HIS A 87 -1.51 -33.67 8.84
CA HIS A 87 -0.14 -33.33 9.23
C HIS A 87 0.15 -33.77 10.66
N ASN A 88 -0.82 -33.66 11.56
CA ASN A 88 -0.63 -33.96 12.97
C ASN A 88 -1.89 -34.54 13.63
N SER A 89 -1.71 -35.58 14.45
CA SER A 89 -2.79 -36.18 15.25
C SER A 89 -3.20 -35.33 16.46
N ALA A 90 -2.43 -34.29 16.79
CA ALA A 90 -2.69 -33.34 17.86
C ALA A 90 -2.99 -31.92 17.32
N THR A 91 -3.50 -31.07 18.21
CA THR A 91 -3.64 -29.64 17.92
C THR A 91 -2.28 -29.01 17.64
N HIS A 92 -2.17 -28.20 16.60
CA HIS A 92 -0.93 -27.58 16.17
C HIS A 92 -1.19 -26.21 15.52
N SER A 93 -0.12 -25.50 15.19
CA SER A 93 -0.22 -24.18 14.54
C SER A 93 -0.26 -24.32 13.03
N HIS A 94 -1.14 -23.55 12.41
CA HIS A 94 -1.13 -23.26 10.99
C HIS A 94 -0.81 -21.79 10.77
N TYR A 95 0.11 -21.54 9.85
CA TYR A 95 0.56 -20.22 9.47
C TYR A 95 -0.04 -19.85 8.12
N ASN A 96 -0.58 -18.64 8.04
CA ASN A 96 -1.23 -18.11 6.85
C ASN A 96 -0.66 -16.73 6.53
N ALA A 97 -0.78 -16.32 5.28
CA ALA A 97 -0.30 -15.02 4.80
C ALA A 97 -1.32 -14.35 3.90
N ALA A 98 -1.25 -13.02 3.81
CA ALA A 98 -1.97 -12.22 2.85
C ALA A 98 -0.99 -11.32 2.08
N ALA A 99 -1.16 -11.28 0.76
CA ALA A 99 -0.47 -10.35 -0.12
C ALA A 99 -1.42 -9.77 -1.16
N ASN A 100 -0.90 -8.94 -2.08
CA ASN A 100 -1.66 -8.28 -3.14
C ASN A 100 -2.90 -7.55 -2.59
N ILE A 101 -2.70 -6.86 -1.48
CA ILE A 101 -3.76 -6.19 -0.76
C ILE A 101 -4.24 -4.98 -1.56
N SER A 102 -5.56 -4.83 -1.64
CA SER A 102 -6.21 -3.67 -2.25
C SER A 102 -7.40 -3.25 -1.42
N TYR A 103 -7.44 -1.97 -1.06
CA TYR A 103 -8.57 -1.38 -0.36
C TYR A 103 -9.10 -0.17 -1.12
N ASN A 104 -10.37 -0.24 -1.52
CA ASN A 104 -11.12 0.90 -2.01
C ASN A 104 -11.94 1.48 -0.85
N HIS A 105 -11.48 2.61 -0.31
CA HIS A 105 -12.12 3.27 0.84
C HIS A 105 -13.47 3.91 0.52
N THR A 106 -13.72 4.29 -0.74
CA THR A 106 -15.00 4.88 -1.16
C THR A 106 -16.12 3.84 -1.11
N ASP A 107 -15.84 2.64 -1.63
CA ASP A 107 -16.83 1.56 -1.70
C ASP A 107 -16.72 0.58 -0.53
N THR A 108 -15.71 0.75 0.34
CA THR A 108 -15.36 -0.14 1.45
C THR A 108 -15.18 -1.59 1.00
N ILE A 109 -14.48 -1.79 -0.12
CA ILE A 109 -14.16 -3.10 -0.69
C ILE A 109 -12.70 -3.41 -0.40
N PHE A 110 -12.47 -4.54 0.25
CA PHE A 110 -11.14 -5.03 0.60
C PHE A 110 -10.89 -6.37 -0.10
N SER A 111 -9.72 -6.50 -0.74
CA SER A 111 -9.29 -7.72 -1.40
C SER A 111 -7.87 -8.08 -1.02
N TRP A 112 -7.59 -9.38 -0.94
CA TRP A 112 -6.25 -9.92 -0.73
C TRP A 112 -6.12 -11.30 -1.37
N THR A 113 -4.88 -11.71 -1.62
CA THR A 113 -4.51 -13.08 -1.93
C THR A 113 -4.08 -13.77 -0.65
N GLU A 114 -4.78 -14.81 -0.20
CA GLU A 114 -4.42 -15.61 0.96
C GLU A 114 -3.56 -16.82 0.59
N PHE A 115 -2.51 -17.07 1.38
CA PHE A 115 -1.60 -18.21 1.25
C PHE A 115 -1.64 -19.12 2.49
N GLY A 116 -1.13 -20.34 2.32
CA GLY A 116 -1.08 -21.37 3.36
C GLY A 116 -2.35 -22.24 3.43
N PRO A 117 -2.51 -23.05 4.51
CA PRO A 117 -1.64 -23.04 5.69
C PRO A 117 -0.28 -23.70 5.46
N GLU A 118 0.76 -23.15 6.08
CA GLU A 118 2.07 -23.81 6.27
C GLU A 118 2.25 -24.22 7.75
N LEU A 119 3.22 -25.09 8.03
CA LEU A 119 3.44 -25.65 9.37
C LEU A 119 4.36 -24.81 10.27
N ASP A 120 5.06 -23.82 9.70
CA ASP A 120 5.94 -22.92 10.44
C ASP A 120 6.04 -21.53 9.79
N GLN A 121 6.60 -20.57 10.54
CA GLN A 121 6.73 -19.18 10.13
C GLN A 121 7.63 -19.01 8.89
N SER A 122 8.76 -19.71 8.86
CA SER A 122 9.73 -19.56 7.76
C SER A 122 9.15 -20.05 6.44
N ALA A 123 8.36 -21.13 6.48
CA ALA A 123 7.66 -21.65 5.32
C ALA A 123 6.61 -20.65 4.80
N ILE A 124 5.78 -20.07 5.68
CA ILE A 124 4.76 -19.12 5.22
C ILE A 124 5.37 -17.81 4.68
N ASP A 125 6.48 -17.35 5.26
CA ASP A 125 7.18 -16.15 4.78
C ASP A 125 7.72 -16.38 3.36
N ALA A 126 8.27 -17.58 3.10
CA ALA A 126 8.71 -17.99 1.77
C ALA A 126 7.53 -18.12 0.79
N THR A 127 6.42 -18.73 1.21
CA THR A 127 5.21 -18.85 0.39
C THR A 127 4.62 -17.47 0.04
N CYS A 128 4.55 -16.54 0.98
CA CYS A 128 4.08 -15.18 0.72
C CYS A 128 5.00 -14.45 -0.27
N SER A 129 6.32 -14.51 -0.02
CA SER A 129 7.33 -13.87 -0.88
C SER A 129 7.33 -14.44 -2.30
N ALA A 130 7.02 -15.74 -2.46
CA ALA A 130 6.90 -16.37 -3.78
C ALA A 130 5.63 -15.92 -4.53
N GLY A 131 4.55 -15.59 -3.81
CA GLY A 131 3.32 -15.07 -4.40
C GLY A 131 2.56 -16.07 -5.30
N VAL A 132 2.77 -17.37 -5.13
CA VAL A 132 2.17 -18.43 -5.97
C VAL A 132 1.12 -19.25 -5.21
N ASN A 133 0.15 -19.80 -5.96
CA ASN A 133 -0.91 -20.70 -5.44
C ASN A 133 -1.82 -20.11 -4.35
N GLY A 134 -1.84 -18.79 -4.19
CA GLY A 134 -2.75 -18.12 -3.27
C GLY A 134 -4.20 -18.08 -3.77
N LYS A 135 -5.13 -17.81 -2.84
CA LYS A 135 -6.57 -17.68 -3.12
C LYS A 135 -7.02 -16.25 -2.91
N ASN A 136 -7.61 -15.66 -3.95
CA ASN A 136 -8.15 -14.31 -3.86
C ASN A 136 -9.45 -14.29 -3.07
N LYS A 137 -9.56 -13.33 -2.15
CA LYS A 137 -10.73 -13.06 -1.34
C LYS A 137 -11.11 -11.59 -1.49
N THR A 138 -12.41 -11.32 -1.46
CA THR A 138 -12.96 -9.96 -1.54
C THR A 138 -14.11 -9.85 -0.58
N VAL A 139 -14.05 -8.86 0.30
CA VAL A 139 -15.04 -8.59 1.35
C VAL A 139 -15.44 -7.11 1.31
N ASN A 140 -16.56 -6.79 1.92
CA ASN A 140 -17.01 -5.42 2.11
C ASN A 140 -17.78 -5.28 3.45
N THR A 141 -18.35 -4.10 3.70
CA THR A 141 -19.09 -3.78 4.94
C THR A 141 -20.59 -4.13 4.89
N THR A 142 -21.11 -4.62 3.76
CA THR A 142 -22.55 -4.83 3.53
C THR A 142 -22.94 -6.29 3.37
N SER A 143 -22.14 -7.11 2.69
CA SER A 143 -22.39 -8.52 2.41
C SER A 143 -21.40 -9.46 3.11
N TYR A 144 -21.74 -10.75 3.11
CA TYR A 144 -20.93 -11.82 3.68
C TYR A 144 -20.31 -12.66 2.55
N TYR A 145 -18.98 -12.72 2.50
CA TYR A 145 -18.24 -13.57 1.56
C TYR A 145 -18.11 -14.97 2.15
N GLN A 146 -18.54 -16.02 1.44
CA GLN A 146 -18.35 -17.39 1.91
C GLN A 146 -16.92 -17.87 1.65
N ASP A 147 -16.13 -18.00 2.71
CA ASP A 147 -14.73 -18.44 2.62
C ASP A 147 -14.60 -19.97 2.61
N LYS A 148 -15.37 -20.62 3.48
CA LYS A 148 -15.40 -22.07 3.64
C LYS A 148 -16.85 -22.50 3.91
N PRO A 149 -17.17 -23.81 3.84
CA PRO A 149 -18.46 -24.29 4.31
C PRO A 149 -18.75 -23.75 5.72
N ASN A 150 -19.89 -23.08 5.86
CA ASN A 150 -20.36 -22.46 7.12
C ASN A 150 -19.46 -21.37 7.73
N VAL A 151 -18.47 -20.84 7.00
CA VAL A 151 -17.64 -19.71 7.45
C VAL A 151 -17.70 -18.57 6.45
N TYR A 152 -18.12 -17.42 6.95
CA TYR A 152 -18.32 -16.21 6.17
C TYR A 152 -17.46 -15.07 6.71
N LEU A 153 -16.98 -14.22 5.82
CA LEU A 153 -16.13 -13.08 6.12
C LEU A 153 -16.83 -11.77 5.77
N LYS A 154 -16.62 -10.75 6.59
CA LYS A 154 -17.15 -9.41 6.39
C LYS A 154 -16.26 -8.37 7.07
N ILE A 155 -16.12 -7.18 6.48
CA ILE A 155 -15.46 -6.05 7.17
C ILE A 155 -16.33 -5.62 8.35
N THR A 156 -15.76 -5.62 9.55
CA THR A 156 -16.43 -5.18 10.78
C THR A 156 -15.98 -3.80 11.22
N ARG A 157 -14.77 -3.37 10.85
CA ARG A 157 -14.21 -2.06 11.19
C ARG A 157 -13.11 -1.65 10.20
N VAL A 158 -13.00 -0.34 9.96
CA VAL A 158 -11.88 0.28 9.26
C VAL A 158 -11.47 1.51 10.05
N ASP A 159 -10.18 1.63 10.35
CA ASP A 159 -9.57 2.72 11.09
C ASP A 159 -8.50 3.44 10.24
#